data_AF-A0A2P5P6C2-F1
#
_entry.id   AF-A0A2P5P6C2-F1
#
_cell.length_a   1.000
_cell.length_b   1.000
_cell.length_c   1.000
_cell.angle_alpha   90.00
_cell.angle_beta   90.00
_cell.angle_gamma   90.00
#
_symmetry.space_group_name_H-M   'P 1'
#
loop_
_entity.id
_entity.type
_entity.pdbx_description
1 polymer ?
#
loop_
_entity_poly.entity_id
_entity_poly.type
_entity_poly.pdbx_seq_one_letter_code
_entity_poly.pdbx_strand_id
1 'polypeptide(L)' 'MGTAIDYQKVMTEIVYINLPGPQEPTPGMSGGELLHGFLAELRTGSDAAQRAFIDSLCVKWNVRYREGK' A
#
# COMPACT_ATOMS: atom_id res chain seq x y z
N MET A 1 -0.79 -43.57 4.30
CA MET A 1 -1.85 -42.54 4.14
C MET A 1 -1.17 -41.31 3.56
N GLY A 2 -1.32 -41.08 2.25
CA GLY A 2 -0.66 -39.95 1.58
C GLY A 2 -1.26 -38.64 2.06
N THR A 3 -0.42 -37.72 2.53
CA THR A 3 -0.82 -36.36 2.89
C THR A 3 -1.40 -35.68 1.65
N ALA A 4 -2.65 -35.23 1.74
CA ALA A 4 -3.27 -34.42 0.70
C ALA A 4 -2.40 -33.18 0.47
N ILE A 5 -2.00 -32.93 -0.78
CA ILE A 5 -1.32 -31.68 -1.14
C ILE A 5 -2.36 -30.58 -0.96
N ASP A 6 -2.24 -29.81 0.12
CA ASP A 6 -3.10 -28.67 0.41
C ASP A 6 -2.62 -27.50 -0.47
N TYR A 7 -3.21 -27.36 -1.65
CA TYR A 7 -2.92 -26.24 -2.54
C TYR A 7 -3.70 -25.01 -2.08
N GLN A 8 -3.07 -24.17 -1.26
CA GLN A 8 -3.61 -22.86 -0.91
C GLN A 8 -3.17 -21.84 -1.95
N LYS A 9 -4.13 -21.23 -2.66
CA LYS A 9 -3.87 -20.08 -3.55
C LYS A 9 -3.43 -18.89 -2.69
N VAL A 10 -2.13 -18.76 -2.47
CA VAL A 10 -1.55 -17.58 -1.82
C VAL A 10 -1.76 -16.41 -2.78
N MET A 11 -2.45 -15.36 -2.33
CA MET A 11 -2.56 -14.10 -3.07
C MET A 11 -1.15 -13.48 -3.15
N THR A 12 -0.48 -13.64 -4.29
CA THR A 12 0.88 -13.11 -4.54
C THR A 12 0.88 -11.70 -5.13
N GLU A 13 -0.27 -11.06 -5.25
CA GLU A 13 -0.37 -9.75 -5.89
C GLU A 13 0.33 -8.70 -5.02
N ILE A 14 1.26 -7.97 -5.65
CA ILE A 14 1.94 -6.83 -5.04
C ILE A 14 1.15 -5.59 -5.41
N VAL A 15 0.67 -4.85 -4.41
CA VAL A 15 -0.01 -3.57 -4.63
C VAL A 15 1.02 -2.45 -4.58
N TYR A 16 1.06 -1.61 -5.61
CA TYR A 16 1.98 -0.47 -5.65
C TYR A 16 1.26 0.84 -5.38
N ILE A 17 1.80 1.64 -4.48
CA ILE A 17 1.38 3.03 -4.25
C ILE A 17 2.47 3.93 -4.83
N ASN A 18 2.09 4.79 -5.78
CA ASN A 18 3.04 5.69 -6.44
C ASN A 18 3.32 6.90 -5.54
N LEU A 19 4.56 7.34 -5.48
CA LEU A 19 4.95 8.58 -4.82
C LEU A 19 5.59 9.54 -5.85
N PRO A 20 5.26 10.86 -5.80
CA PRO A 20 4.24 11.45 -4.94
C PRO A 20 2.82 11.10 -5.41
N GLY A 21 1.89 10.99 -4.47
CA GLY A 21 0.46 10.96 -4.77
C GLY A 21 -0.12 12.38 -4.89
N PRO A 22 -1.42 12.50 -5.20
CA PRO A 22 -2.15 13.76 -5.10
C PRO A 22 -2.00 14.37 -3.70
N GLN A 23 -1.69 15.67 -3.61
CA GLN A 23 -1.41 16.33 -2.32
C GLN A 23 -2.67 16.85 -1.61
N GLU A 24 -3.68 17.27 -2.37
CA GLU A 24 -4.93 17.80 -1.81
C GLU A 24 -6.13 17.28 -2.61
N PRO A 25 -7.28 17.05 -1.96
CA PRO A 25 -8.51 16.66 -2.64
C PRO A 25 -9.08 17.84 -3.45
N THR A 26 -9.23 17.68 -4.77
CA THR A 26 -9.83 18.69 -5.64
C THR A 26 -11.20 18.26 -6.19
N PRO A 27 -12.09 19.21 -6.53
CA PRO A 27 -13.33 18.88 -7.22
C PRO A 27 -13.05 18.08 -8.51
N GLY A 28 -13.78 16.98 -8.70
CA GLY A 28 -13.63 16.11 -9.87
C GLY A 28 -12.66 14.93 -9.72
N MET A 29 -11.95 14.80 -8.59
CA MET A 29 -11.17 13.58 -8.31
C MET A 29 -12.07 12.37 -8.14
N SER A 30 -11.65 11.24 -8.71
CA SER A 30 -12.23 9.93 -8.45
C SER A 30 -11.90 9.45 -7.03
N GLY A 31 -12.71 8.52 -6.51
CA GLY A 31 -12.44 7.91 -5.20
C GLY A 31 -11.06 7.21 -5.14
N GLY A 32 -10.58 6.69 -6.27
CA GLY A 32 -9.24 6.10 -6.37
C GLY A 32 -8.11 7.12 -6.23
N GLU A 33 -8.27 8.32 -6.80
CA GLU A 33 -7.31 9.42 -6.67
C GLU A 33 -7.27 9.96 -5.24
N LEU A 34 -8.43 10.10 -4.59
CA LEU A 34 -8.52 10.47 -3.18
C LEU A 34 -7.83 9.44 -2.29
N LEU A 35 -8.08 8.15 -2.51
CA LEU A 35 -7.44 7.06 -1.78
C LEU A 35 -5.93 7.04 -2.00
N HIS A 36 -5.47 7.31 -3.23
CA HIS A 36 -4.05 7.37 -3.55
C HIS A 36 -3.37 8.53 -2.81
N GLY A 37 -3.96 9.73 -2.79
CA GLY A 37 -3.43 10.86 -2.02
C GLY A 37 -3.32 10.55 -0.53
N PHE A 38 -4.40 10.02 0.07
CA PHE A 38 -4.42 9.58 1.47
C PHE A 38 -3.30 8.58 1.79
N LEU A 39 -3.14 7.54 0.97
CA LEU A 39 -2.12 6.52 1.18
C LEU A 39 -0.69 7.08 0.99
N ALA A 40 -0.49 8.00 0.05
CA ALA A 40 0.79 8.65 -0.14
C ALA A 40 1.18 9.51 1.08
N GLU A 41 0.22 10.25 1.64
CA GLU A 41 0.42 11.11 2.80
C GLU A 41 0.79 10.32 4.06
N LEU A 42 0.20 9.14 4.27
CA LEU A 42 0.58 8.24 5.36
C LEU A 42 2.10 7.94 5.34
N ARG A 43 2.72 7.79 4.16
CA ARG A 43 4.14 7.48 4.07
C ARG A 43 5.05 8.68 4.25
N THR A 44 4.61 9.88 3.85
CA THR A 44 5.43 11.11 3.88
C THR A 44 5.31 11.86 5.22
N GLY A 45 4.11 11.92 5.80
CA GLY A 45 3.79 12.70 7.01
C GLY A 45 4.06 12.02 8.35
N SER A 46 4.41 10.74 8.37
CA SER A 46 4.57 9.95 9.60
C SER A 46 5.87 10.23 10.36
N ASP A 47 5.85 10.24 11.69
CA ASP A 47 7.09 10.19 12.49
C ASP A 47 7.78 8.80 12.39
N ALA A 48 8.94 8.63 13.03
CA ALA A 48 9.72 7.38 12.93
C ALA A 48 8.95 6.14 13.45
N ALA A 49 8.16 6.27 14.52
CA ALA A 49 7.41 5.17 15.11
C ALA A 49 6.19 4.81 14.24
N GLN A 50 5.47 5.82 13.75
CA GLN A 50 4.36 5.64 12.82
C GLN A 50 4.83 4.98 11.52
N ARG A 51 6.00 5.38 11.02
CA ARG A 51 6.58 4.81 9.80
C ARG A 51 6.94 3.34 9.93
N ALA A 52 7.53 2.95 11.06
CA ALA A 52 7.81 1.55 11.36
C ALA A 52 6.53 0.70 11.41
N PHE A 53 5.46 1.23 12.01
CA PHE A 53 4.15 0.57 12.01
C PHE A 53 3.59 0.43 10.58
N ILE A 54 3.61 1.49 9.77
CA ILE A 54 3.14 1.46 8.38
C ILE A 54 3.95 0.46 7.55
N ASP A 55 5.28 0.45 7.66
CA ASP A 55 6.14 -0.49 6.95
C ASP A 55 5.82 -1.94 7.35
N SER A 56 5.46 -2.21 8.61
CA SER A 56 5.00 -3.53 9.06
C SER A 56 3.69 -3.96 8.40
N LEU A 57 2.76 -3.02 8.21
CA LEU A 57 1.52 -3.26 7.48
C LEU A 57 1.80 -3.51 6.00
N CYS A 58 2.69 -2.75 5.38
CA CYS A 58 3.07 -2.93 3.99
C CYS A 58 3.60 -4.35 3.71
N VAL A 59 4.46 -4.89 4.58
CA VAL A 59 4.93 -6.27 4.46
C VAL A 59 3.78 -7.27 4.61
N LYS A 60 2.90 -7.08 5.60
CA LYS A 60 1.76 -7.97 5.85
C LYS A 60 0.78 -8.04 4.69
N TRP A 61 0.53 -6.91 4.03
CA TRP A 61 -0.46 -6.78 2.95
C TRP A 61 0.15 -6.80 1.55
N ASN A 62 1.45 -7.08 1.44
CA ASN A 62 2.19 -7.07 0.17
C ASN A 62 2.05 -5.75 -0.61
N VAL A 63 2.01 -4.63 0.12
CA VAL A 63 1.93 -3.26 -0.43
C VAL A 63 3.34 -2.68 -0.50
N ARG A 64 3.66 -1.99 -1.59
CA ARG A 64 4.94 -1.31 -1.78
C ARG A 64 4.74 0.12 -2.24
N TYR A 65 5.33 1.07 -1.52
CA TYR A 65 5.50 2.42 -2.03
C TYR A 65 6.60 2.40 -3.09
N ARG A 66 6.34 3.03 -4.24
CA ARG A 66 7.35 3.23 -5.30
C ARG A 66 7.51 4.70 -5.58
N GLU A 67 8.73 5.18 -5.55
CA GLU A 67 9.07 6.52 -6.02
C GLU A 67 9.10 6.50 -7.54
N GLY A 68 8.37 7.41 -8.17
CA GLY A 68 8.52 7.67 -9.60
C GLY A 68 9.91 8.26 -9.86
N LYS A 69 10.60 7.78 -10.91
CA LYS A 69 11.72 8.52 -11.49
C LYS A 69 11.24 9.81 -12.13
#